data_AF-A0A976H4M1-F1
#
_entry.id   AF-A0A976H4M1-F1
#
_cell.length_a   1.000
_cell.length_b   1.000
_cell.length_c   1.000
_cell.angle_alpha   90.00
_cell.angle_beta   90.00
_cell.angle_gamma   90.00
#
_symmetry.space_group_name_H-M   'P 1'
#
loop_
_entity.id
_entity.type
_entity.pdbx_description
1 polymer ?
#
loop_
_entity_poly.entity_id
_entity_poly.type
_entity_poly.pdbx_seq_one_letter_code
_entity_poly.pdbx_strand_id
1 'polypeptide(L)'
;MFHWHLTDDQGWRIEIKQYPKLTSVGGWRNGTIIGRYPGTGNTGQRYGGFYTQEEIKEVVRYAQARFVEVIPEIEMPGHASAAIAAYPELSCFPDAATAIAPKTAWNGPSSGKQVQQAWGVFEDVFVPSENTFKFLENVLDEVIPLFPSKYVHIGGDECPKDAWKKSAFCQALIKEKGLKDE
;
A
#
# COMPACT_ATOMS: atom_id res chain seq x y z
N MET A 1 12.04 -7.39 -19.39
CA MET A 1 10.96 -7.46 -18.37
C MET A 1 10.93 -6.12 -17.66
N PHE A 2 9.74 -5.58 -17.45
CA PHE A 2 9.49 -4.37 -16.67
C PHE A 2 8.65 -4.77 -15.45
N HIS A 3 9.28 -4.79 -14.28
CA HIS A 3 8.59 -4.99 -13.01
C HIS A 3 8.02 -3.65 -12.56
N TRP A 4 6.71 -3.58 -12.37
CA TRP A 4 6.02 -2.34 -12.08
C TRP A 4 5.45 -2.34 -10.66
N HIS A 5 6.23 -1.75 -9.76
CA HIS A 5 5.85 -1.47 -8.38
C HIS A 5 4.81 -0.33 -8.33
N LEU A 6 3.53 -0.69 -8.11
CA LEU A 6 2.40 0.23 -8.23
C LEU A 6 1.90 0.77 -6.88
N THR A 7 2.31 0.18 -5.76
CA THR A 7 1.76 0.47 -4.44
C THR A 7 2.83 0.35 -3.37
N ASP A 8 2.88 1.34 -2.48
CA ASP A 8 3.75 1.37 -1.29
C ASP A 8 3.07 2.23 -0.22
N ASP A 9 3.69 2.40 0.95
CA ASP A 9 3.23 3.23 2.05
C ASP A 9 3.00 4.69 1.64
N GLN A 10 3.81 5.22 0.71
CA GLN A 10 3.75 6.61 0.29
C GLN A 10 2.90 6.83 -0.98
N GLY A 11 2.25 5.77 -1.50
CA GLY A 11 1.08 5.94 -2.35
C GLY A 11 0.62 4.73 -3.16
N TRP A 12 -0.60 4.84 -3.63
CA TRP A 12 -1.29 3.87 -4.48
C TRP A 12 -1.49 4.43 -5.90
N ARG A 13 -0.98 3.74 -6.93
CA ARG A 13 -0.83 4.31 -8.29
C ARG A 13 -1.70 3.68 -9.36
N ILE A 14 -2.62 2.80 -9.03
CA ILE A 14 -3.48 2.11 -10.00
C ILE A 14 -4.96 2.34 -9.70
N GLU A 15 -5.75 2.68 -10.71
CA GLU A 15 -7.19 2.78 -10.57
C GLU A 15 -7.84 1.40 -10.36
N ILE A 16 -8.52 1.25 -9.22
CA ILE A 16 -9.40 0.13 -8.91
C ILE A 16 -10.82 0.71 -8.79
N LYS A 17 -11.69 0.40 -9.75
CA LYS A 17 -13.01 1.03 -9.88
C LYS A 17 -13.89 0.74 -8.69
N GLN A 18 -13.79 -0.45 -8.11
CA GLN A 18 -14.53 -0.83 -6.91
C GLN A 18 -14.05 -0.07 -5.66
N TYR A 19 -12.80 0.40 -5.64
CA TYR A 19 -12.18 1.07 -4.50
C TYR A 19 -11.60 2.45 -4.85
N PRO A 20 -12.46 3.44 -5.19
CA PRO A 20 -12.02 4.74 -5.70
C PRO A 20 -11.24 5.59 -4.67
N LYS A 21 -11.28 5.24 -3.37
CA LYS A 21 -10.45 5.93 -2.36
C LYS A 21 -8.98 5.57 -2.48
N LEU A 22 -8.62 4.43 -3.09
CA LEU A 22 -7.22 4.06 -3.27
C LEU A 22 -6.48 5.11 -4.09
N THR A 23 -7.09 5.70 -5.11
CA THR A 23 -6.46 6.75 -5.92
C THR A 23 -6.81 8.18 -5.48
N SER A 24 -8.02 8.42 -4.99
CA SER A 24 -8.42 9.76 -4.51
C SER A 24 -7.81 10.16 -3.16
N VAL A 25 -7.52 9.16 -2.29
CA VAL A 25 -6.82 9.35 -1.00
C VAL A 25 -5.41 8.76 -1.10
N GLY A 26 -5.28 7.44 -1.29
CA GLY A 26 -3.99 6.73 -1.31
C GLY A 26 -3.04 7.19 -2.43
N GLY A 27 -3.57 7.79 -3.50
CA GLY A 27 -2.77 8.38 -4.57
C GLY A 27 -2.07 9.69 -4.20
N TRP A 28 -2.30 10.24 -3.02
CA TRP A 28 -1.82 11.58 -2.64
C TRP A 28 -1.29 11.63 -1.22
N ARG A 29 -0.16 12.31 -1.03
CA ARG A 29 0.38 12.66 0.28
C ARG A 29 0.58 14.17 0.39
N ASN A 30 0.51 14.70 1.61
CA ASN A 30 0.57 16.16 1.85
C ASN A 30 1.99 16.72 1.88
N GLY A 31 3.00 15.88 1.72
CA GLY A 31 4.39 16.28 1.81
C GLY A 31 5.32 15.10 1.61
N THR A 32 6.60 15.39 1.46
CA THR A 32 7.66 14.38 1.40
C THR A 32 8.82 14.87 2.25
N ILE A 33 9.44 14.00 3.04
CA ILE A 33 10.64 14.38 3.78
C ILE A 33 11.75 14.83 2.84
N ILE A 34 12.54 15.81 3.29
CA ILE A 34 13.71 16.30 2.55
C ILE A 34 14.93 15.50 3.01
N GLY A 35 15.58 14.82 2.06
CA GLY A 35 16.76 13.99 2.32
C GLY A 35 16.43 12.55 2.72
N ARG A 36 17.40 11.87 3.33
CA ARG A 36 17.23 10.50 3.86
C ARG A 36 16.52 10.54 5.20
N TYR A 37 15.76 9.49 5.52
CA TYR A 37 15.13 9.31 6.83
C TYR A 37 16.14 9.56 7.98
N PRO A 38 15.77 10.31 9.05
CA PRO A 38 14.45 10.88 9.34
C PRO A 38 14.13 12.21 8.62
N GLY A 39 15.02 12.69 7.77
CA GLY A 39 14.88 13.93 7.01
C GLY A 39 15.31 15.18 7.77
N THR A 40 15.47 16.29 7.07
CA THR A 40 15.78 17.62 7.67
C THR A 40 14.61 18.60 7.60
N GLY A 41 13.51 18.19 6.98
CA GLY A 41 12.31 18.98 6.76
C GLY A 41 11.29 18.22 5.93
N ASN A 42 10.24 18.90 5.51
CA ASN A 42 9.19 18.35 4.66
C ASN A 42 8.89 19.35 3.54
N THR A 43 8.68 18.88 2.31
CA THR A 43 8.38 19.76 1.16
C THR A 43 7.10 20.57 1.34
N GLY A 44 6.16 20.12 2.17
CA GLY A 44 4.88 20.78 2.41
C GLY A 44 3.97 20.83 1.18
N GLN A 45 4.31 20.10 0.12
CA GLN A 45 3.60 20.08 -1.16
C GLN A 45 2.77 18.82 -1.27
N ARG A 46 1.48 18.98 -1.58
CA ARG A 46 0.62 17.87 -1.96
C ARG A 46 1.18 17.25 -3.24
N TYR A 47 1.55 15.97 -3.17
CA TYR A 47 2.21 15.25 -4.25
C TYR A 47 1.50 13.92 -4.48
N GLY A 48 1.30 13.56 -5.75
CA GLY A 48 0.59 12.35 -6.09
C GLY A 48 0.20 12.25 -7.55
N GLY A 49 -0.69 11.29 -7.80
CA GLY A 49 -1.08 10.84 -9.14
C GLY A 49 -1.25 9.32 -9.16
N PHE A 50 -1.91 8.83 -10.21
CA PHE A 50 -2.16 7.42 -10.46
C PHE A 50 -2.39 7.21 -11.96
N TYR A 51 -2.31 5.96 -12.41
CA TYR A 51 -2.69 5.55 -13.75
C TYR A 51 -4.12 5.03 -13.74
N THR A 52 -4.94 5.56 -14.63
CA THR A 52 -6.23 4.96 -14.98
C THR A 52 -6.03 3.59 -15.62
N GLN A 53 -7.05 2.75 -15.61
CA GLN A 53 -6.96 1.44 -16.26
C GLN A 53 -6.65 1.54 -17.77
N GLU A 54 -7.09 2.61 -18.44
CA GLU A 54 -6.81 2.84 -19.86
C GLU A 54 -5.35 3.27 -20.11
N GLU A 55 -4.78 4.12 -19.25
CA GLU A 55 -3.35 4.48 -19.32
C GLU A 55 -2.46 3.25 -19.08
N ILE A 56 -2.85 2.35 -18.15
CA ILE A 56 -2.13 1.09 -17.93
C ILE A 56 -2.17 0.22 -19.19
N LYS A 57 -3.34 0.05 -19.82
CA LYS A 57 -3.46 -0.70 -21.07
C LYS A 57 -2.58 -0.11 -22.18
N GLU A 58 -2.45 1.22 -22.22
CA GLU A 58 -1.53 1.88 -23.14
C GLU A 58 -0.06 1.56 -22.83
N VAL A 59 0.37 1.65 -21.57
CA VAL A 59 1.75 1.28 -21.17
C VAL A 59 2.04 -0.17 -21.50
N VAL A 60 1.12 -1.08 -21.19
CA VAL A 60 1.23 -2.51 -21.49
C VAL A 60 1.36 -2.74 -23.00
N ARG A 61 0.48 -2.15 -23.81
CA ARG A 61 0.54 -2.22 -25.29
C ARG A 61 1.86 -1.68 -25.83
N TYR A 62 2.34 -0.56 -25.29
CA TYR A 62 3.60 0.06 -25.69
C TYR A 62 4.83 -0.82 -25.38
N ALA A 63 4.83 -1.45 -24.20
CA ALA A 63 5.86 -2.38 -23.77
C ALA A 63 5.84 -3.68 -24.59
N GLN A 64 4.66 -4.23 -24.86
CA GLN A 64 4.49 -5.43 -25.69
C GLN A 64 5.02 -5.24 -27.11
N ALA A 65 4.78 -4.07 -27.72
CA ALA A 65 5.33 -3.72 -29.04
C ALA A 65 6.88 -3.72 -29.07
N ARG A 66 7.53 -3.80 -27.90
CA ARG A 66 8.99 -3.86 -27.70
C ARG A 66 9.43 -5.18 -27.08
N PHE A 67 8.57 -6.20 -27.06
CA PHE A 67 8.84 -7.51 -26.46
C PHE A 67 9.17 -7.43 -24.97
N VAL A 68 8.66 -6.40 -24.28
CA VAL A 68 8.82 -6.23 -22.83
C VAL A 68 7.53 -6.71 -22.15
N GLU A 69 7.64 -7.79 -21.38
CA GLU A 69 6.59 -8.20 -20.44
C GLU A 69 6.53 -7.24 -19.25
N VAL A 70 5.32 -6.80 -18.90
CA VAL A 70 5.05 -5.93 -17.75
C VAL A 70 4.45 -6.78 -16.65
N ILE A 71 5.16 -6.90 -15.53
CA ILE A 71 4.72 -7.67 -14.36
C ILE A 71 4.22 -6.65 -13.32
N PRO A 72 2.92 -6.63 -12.99
CA PRO A 72 2.42 -5.74 -11.96
C PRO A 72 2.81 -6.25 -10.57
N GLU A 73 3.04 -5.31 -9.66
CA GLU A 73 3.17 -5.58 -8.24
C GLU A 73 2.13 -4.80 -7.45
N ILE A 74 1.36 -5.53 -6.66
CA ILE A 74 0.53 -5.00 -5.57
C ILE A 74 1.15 -5.55 -4.28
N GLU A 75 1.86 -4.70 -3.57
CA GLU A 75 2.62 -5.09 -2.37
C GLU A 75 1.68 -5.46 -1.23
N MET A 76 2.00 -6.56 -0.53
CA MET A 76 1.30 -7.07 0.64
C MET A 76 2.18 -8.08 1.41
N PRO A 77 1.95 -8.27 2.73
CA PRO A 77 1.07 -7.50 3.59
C PRO A 77 1.73 -6.26 4.20
N GLY A 78 3.05 -6.08 3.98
CA GLY A 78 3.84 -4.90 4.30
C GLY A 78 3.37 -3.68 3.53
N HIS A 79 4.21 -2.64 3.45
CA HIS A 79 4.07 -1.40 2.65
C HIS A 79 2.65 -0.94 2.23
N ALA A 80 1.68 -1.05 3.14
CA ALA A 80 0.26 -0.93 2.84
C ALA A 80 -0.33 0.40 3.31
N SER A 81 0.46 1.32 3.86
CA SER A 81 -0.07 2.54 4.50
C SER A 81 -0.96 3.36 3.56
N ALA A 82 -0.71 3.39 2.25
CA ALA A 82 -1.55 4.12 1.31
C ALA A 82 -2.95 3.50 1.15
N ALA A 83 -3.05 2.16 1.14
CA ALA A 83 -4.32 1.45 1.12
C ALA A 83 -5.06 1.60 2.46
N ILE A 84 -4.34 1.47 3.58
CA ILE A 84 -4.90 1.68 4.93
C ILE A 84 -5.39 3.13 5.13
N ALA A 85 -4.70 4.13 4.60
CA ALA A 85 -5.16 5.51 4.64
C ALA A 85 -6.49 5.71 3.88
N ALA A 86 -6.69 4.98 2.78
CA ALA A 86 -7.92 5.02 2.01
C ALA A 86 -9.06 4.24 2.68
N TYR A 87 -8.73 3.11 3.32
CA TYR A 87 -9.64 2.16 3.97
C TYR A 87 -9.04 1.69 5.31
N PRO A 88 -9.25 2.45 6.41
CA PRO A 88 -8.63 2.18 7.71
C PRO A 88 -8.90 0.79 8.30
N GLU A 89 -10.04 0.18 7.94
CA GLU A 89 -10.45 -1.17 8.34
C GLU A 89 -9.48 -2.28 7.88
N LEU A 90 -8.54 -1.96 6.98
CA LEU A 90 -7.49 -2.86 6.53
C LEU A 90 -6.33 -2.97 7.52
N SER A 91 -6.30 -2.21 8.62
CA SER A 91 -5.27 -2.33 9.67
C SER A 91 -5.79 -2.99 10.94
N CYS A 92 -4.88 -3.50 11.77
CA CYS A 92 -5.21 -4.03 13.10
C CYS A 92 -5.85 -2.99 14.03
N PHE A 93 -5.56 -1.72 13.81
CA PHE A 93 -5.98 -0.61 14.67
C PHE A 93 -6.57 0.52 13.80
N PRO A 94 -7.77 0.34 13.23
CA PRO A 94 -8.35 1.27 12.25
C PRO A 94 -8.52 2.69 12.81
N ASP A 95 -8.82 2.82 14.11
CA ASP A 95 -9.04 4.11 14.77
C ASP A 95 -7.74 4.79 15.25
N ALA A 96 -6.61 4.06 15.21
CA ALA A 96 -5.32 4.63 15.58
C ALA A 96 -4.78 5.53 14.46
N ALA A 97 -4.17 6.64 14.84
CA ALA A 97 -3.49 7.49 13.87
C ALA A 97 -2.26 6.79 13.26
N THR A 98 -1.94 7.12 12.02
CA THR A 98 -0.67 6.68 11.39
C THR A 98 0.52 7.12 12.25
N ALA A 99 1.41 6.19 12.54
CA ALA A 99 2.61 6.47 13.34
C ALA A 99 3.55 7.40 12.56
N ILE A 100 3.92 8.52 13.19
CA ILE A 100 4.92 9.45 12.69
C ILE A 100 6.17 9.28 13.54
N ALA A 101 7.26 8.82 12.93
CA ALA A 101 8.49 8.55 13.66
C ALA A 101 9.07 9.82 14.31
N PRO A 102 9.68 9.73 15.51
CA PRO A 102 10.28 10.89 16.17
C PRO A 102 11.27 11.62 15.26
N LYS A 103 11.27 12.96 15.33
CA LYS A 103 12.13 13.86 14.53
C LYS A 103 11.87 13.82 13.02
N THR A 104 10.82 13.15 12.56
CA THR A 104 10.40 13.17 11.17
C THR A 104 9.42 14.31 10.94
N ALA A 105 9.70 15.15 9.93
CA ALA A 105 8.85 16.28 9.61
C ALA A 105 7.55 15.83 8.90
N TRP A 106 6.41 16.35 9.34
CA TRP A 106 5.09 16.00 8.83
C TRP A 106 4.33 17.25 8.38
N ASN A 107 3.58 17.15 7.29
CA ASN A 107 2.69 18.21 6.81
C ASN A 107 1.22 17.75 6.77
N GLY A 108 0.30 18.62 7.18
CA GLY A 108 -1.13 18.32 7.21
C GLY A 108 -1.59 17.54 8.45
N PRO A 109 -2.79 16.93 8.41
CA PRO A 109 -3.37 16.22 9.56
C PRO A 109 -2.50 15.07 10.03
N SER A 110 -2.39 14.90 11.35
CA SER A 110 -1.70 13.77 12.01
C SER A 110 -2.65 12.85 12.77
N SER A 111 -3.96 13.10 12.68
CA SER A 111 -5.01 12.23 13.24
C SER A 111 -5.55 11.27 12.17
N GLY A 112 -5.97 10.09 12.60
CA GLY A 112 -6.45 9.02 11.72
C GLY A 112 -5.35 8.44 10.82
N LYS A 113 -5.76 7.57 9.89
CA LYS A 113 -4.85 6.98 8.92
C LYS A 113 -4.52 7.97 7.80
N GLN A 114 -3.24 8.08 7.49
CA GLN A 114 -2.66 9.02 6.52
C GLN A 114 -1.62 8.29 5.67
N VAL A 115 -1.48 8.71 4.41
CA VAL A 115 -0.42 8.23 3.51
C VAL A 115 0.94 8.68 4.04
N GLN A 116 1.93 7.79 4.06
CA GLN A 116 3.24 8.11 4.62
C GLN A 116 3.95 9.20 3.83
N GLN A 117 4.70 10.05 4.54
CA GLN A 117 5.48 11.15 3.98
C GLN A 117 6.99 10.92 4.07
N ALA A 118 7.39 9.87 4.79
CA ALA A 118 8.77 9.48 5.04
C ALA A 118 9.11 8.16 4.36
N TRP A 119 10.40 7.86 4.29
CA TRP A 119 10.93 6.59 3.80
C TRP A 119 11.18 5.64 4.97
N GLY A 120 11.14 4.33 4.72
CA GLY A 120 11.49 3.30 5.69
C GLY A 120 10.43 2.20 5.76
N VAL A 121 10.50 1.43 6.85
CA VAL A 121 9.61 0.31 7.15
C VAL A 121 8.62 0.73 8.22
N PHE A 122 7.34 0.39 8.04
CA PHE A 122 6.27 0.80 8.93
C PHE A 122 5.56 -0.40 9.56
N GLU A 123 5.17 -0.28 10.83
CA GLU A 123 4.53 -1.37 11.58
C GLU A 123 3.07 -1.61 11.17
N ASP A 124 2.44 -0.65 10.50
CA ASP A 124 1.01 -0.69 10.15
C ASP A 124 0.81 -1.42 8.83
N VAL A 125 0.76 -2.74 8.93
CA VAL A 125 0.60 -3.70 7.83
C VAL A 125 -0.85 -4.17 7.73
N PHE A 126 -1.21 -4.82 6.61
CA PHE A 126 -2.55 -5.37 6.45
C PHE A 126 -2.92 -6.35 7.58
N VAL A 127 -4.13 -6.21 8.14
CA VAL A 127 -4.67 -7.18 9.10
C VAL A 127 -5.11 -8.44 8.34
N PRO A 128 -4.76 -9.66 8.78
CA PRO A 128 -5.14 -10.91 8.11
C PRO A 128 -6.60 -11.28 8.40
N SER A 129 -7.53 -10.44 7.97
CA SER A 129 -8.98 -10.62 8.14
C SER A 129 -9.66 -11.02 6.84
N GLU A 130 -10.83 -11.65 6.92
CA GLU A 130 -11.68 -11.96 5.76
C GLU A 130 -12.00 -10.70 4.93
N ASN A 131 -12.18 -9.55 5.59
CA ASN A 131 -12.38 -8.28 4.89
C ASN A 131 -11.16 -7.89 4.04
N THR A 132 -9.96 -8.06 4.59
CA THR A 132 -8.70 -7.79 3.89
C THR A 132 -8.49 -8.76 2.73
N PHE A 133 -8.73 -10.05 2.94
CA PHE A 133 -8.62 -11.04 1.86
C PHE A 133 -9.61 -10.71 0.75
N LYS A 134 -10.86 -10.37 1.09
CA LYS A 134 -11.85 -9.98 0.09
C LYS A 134 -11.47 -8.70 -0.65
N PHE A 135 -10.91 -7.72 0.04
CA PHE A 135 -10.36 -6.51 -0.57
C PHE A 135 -9.26 -6.85 -1.58
N LEU A 136 -8.27 -7.66 -1.19
CA LEU A 136 -7.15 -8.04 -2.05
C LEU A 136 -7.59 -8.87 -3.27
N GLU A 137 -8.52 -9.82 -3.08
CA GLU A 137 -9.15 -10.55 -4.19
C GLU A 137 -9.77 -9.59 -5.21
N ASN A 138 -10.63 -8.68 -4.75
CA ASN A 138 -11.33 -7.75 -5.62
C ASN A 138 -10.34 -6.79 -6.34
N VAL A 139 -9.26 -6.37 -5.68
CA VAL A 139 -8.18 -5.61 -6.32
C VAL A 139 -7.54 -6.44 -7.42
N LEU A 140 -7.14 -7.68 -7.13
CA LEU A 140 -6.48 -8.55 -8.09
C LEU A 140 -7.39 -8.92 -9.27
N ASP A 141 -8.70 -9.07 -9.04
CA ASP A 141 -9.71 -9.29 -10.08
C ASP A 141 -9.75 -8.13 -11.10
N GLU A 142 -9.49 -6.90 -10.67
CA GLU A 142 -9.37 -5.75 -11.56
C GLU A 142 -7.96 -5.60 -12.18
N VAL A 143 -6.90 -5.95 -11.43
CA VAL A 143 -5.51 -5.82 -11.90
C VAL A 143 -5.16 -6.86 -12.95
N ILE A 144 -5.42 -8.15 -12.69
CA ILE A 144 -4.98 -9.27 -13.54
C ILE A 144 -5.41 -9.08 -15.01
N PRO A 145 -6.66 -8.71 -15.34
CA PRO A 145 -7.09 -8.52 -16.72
C PRO A 145 -6.35 -7.38 -17.47
N LEU A 146 -5.72 -6.44 -16.76
CA LEU A 146 -4.97 -5.34 -17.37
C LEU A 146 -3.58 -5.77 -17.83
N PHE A 147 -3.04 -6.85 -17.24
CA PHE A 147 -1.68 -7.31 -17.47
C PHE A 147 -1.69 -8.73 -18.06
N PRO A 148 -1.32 -8.92 -19.34
CA PRO A 148 -1.29 -10.24 -19.97
C PRO A 148 -0.13 -11.14 -19.50
N SER A 149 0.69 -10.65 -18.56
CA SER A 149 1.74 -11.41 -17.89
C SER A 149 1.18 -12.66 -17.21
N LYS A 150 1.96 -13.74 -17.19
CA LYS A 150 1.61 -14.96 -16.42
C LYS A 150 1.93 -14.83 -14.93
N TYR A 151 2.62 -13.75 -14.55
CA TYR A 151 3.05 -13.46 -13.21
C TYR A 151 2.39 -12.18 -12.69
N VAL A 152 2.05 -12.21 -11.42
CA VAL A 152 1.72 -11.04 -10.59
C VAL A 152 2.67 -11.11 -9.39
N HIS A 153 3.34 -10.01 -9.09
CA HIS A 153 4.17 -9.92 -7.90
C HIS A 153 3.32 -9.44 -6.72
N ILE A 154 3.46 -10.08 -5.57
CA ILE A 154 2.71 -9.73 -4.36
C ILE A 154 3.56 -8.97 -3.33
N GLY A 155 4.80 -8.66 -3.65
CA GLY A 155 5.77 -8.11 -2.69
C GLY A 155 6.14 -9.16 -1.64
N GLY A 156 5.83 -8.86 -0.38
CA GLY A 156 6.07 -9.74 0.77
C GLY A 156 7.36 -9.43 1.52
N ASP A 157 8.03 -8.33 1.18
CA ASP A 157 9.19 -7.82 1.89
C ASP A 157 8.82 -7.02 3.14
N GLU A 158 9.81 -6.82 4.00
CA GLU A 158 9.81 -5.92 5.16
C GLU A 158 8.45 -5.77 5.87
N CYS A 159 7.88 -6.88 6.34
CA CYS A 159 6.62 -6.89 7.09
C CYS A 159 6.89 -7.05 8.61
N PRO A 160 6.97 -5.95 9.39
CA PRO A 160 7.01 -6.04 10.85
C PRO A 160 5.76 -6.69 11.40
N LYS A 161 5.95 -7.61 12.35
CA LYS A 161 4.85 -8.33 12.99
C LYS A 161 4.31 -7.60 14.24
N ASP A 162 4.81 -6.40 14.54
CA ASP A 162 4.51 -5.66 15.75
C ASP A 162 3.03 -5.34 15.92
N ALA A 163 2.34 -4.95 14.84
CA ALA A 163 0.90 -4.73 14.88
C ALA A 163 0.12 -6.02 15.15
N TRP A 164 0.51 -7.15 14.54
CA TRP A 164 -0.12 -8.45 14.77
C TRP A 164 0.12 -8.97 16.20
N LYS A 165 1.31 -8.77 16.77
CA LYS A 165 1.62 -9.11 18.16
C LYS A 165 0.73 -8.38 19.16
N LYS A 166 0.43 -7.11 18.89
CA LYS A 166 -0.40 -6.24 19.74
C LYS A 166 -1.91 -6.45 19.50
N SER A 167 -2.30 -7.05 18.38
CA SER A 167 -3.70 -7.19 17.96
C SER A 167 -4.38 -8.40 18.59
N ALA A 168 -5.40 -8.17 19.41
CA ALA A 168 -6.20 -9.25 20.01
C ALA A 168 -6.85 -10.16 18.95
N PHE A 169 -7.24 -9.59 17.79
CA PHE A 169 -7.75 -10.35 16.66
C PHE A 169 -6.70 -11.31 16.10
N CYS A 170 -5.49 -10.82 15.81
CA CYS A 170 -4.43 -11.66 15.24
C CYS A 170 -4.00 -12.75 16.22
N GLN A 171 -3.88 -12.43 17.51
CA GLN A 171 -3.58 -13.41 18.55
C GLN A 171 -4.65 -14.50 18.69
N ALA A 172 -5.93 -14.15 18.49
CA ALA A 172 -7.01 -15.12 18.46
C ALA A 172 -6.94 -16.00 17.21
N LEU A 173 -6.66 -15.40 16.04
CA LEU A 173 -6.53 -16.11 14.76
C LEU A 173 -5.40 -17.14 14.79
N ILE A 174 -4.25 -16.80 15.37
CA ILE A 174 -3.13 -17.74 15.58
C ILE A 174 -3.58 -18.98 16.35
N LYS A 175 -4.31 -18.79 17.45
CA LYS A 175 -4.83 -19.89 18.27
C LYS A 175 -5.88 -20.71 17.52
N GLU A 176 -6.79 -20.05 16.80
CA GLU A 176 -7.83 -20.71 16.01
C GLU A 176 -7.24 -21.59 14.90
N LYS A 177 -6.25 -21.07 14.18
CA LYS A 177 -5.63 -21.74 13.03
C LYS A 177 -4.46 -22.66 13.42
N GLY A 178 -4.06 -22.68 14.69
CA GLY A 178 -2.93 -23.47 15.17
C GLY A 178 -1.58 -23.01 14.58
N LEU A 179 -1.42 -21.71 14.34
CA LEU A 179 -0.18 -21.14 13.82
C LEU A 179 0.88 -21.07 14.94
N LYS A 180 2.15 -21.13 14.56
CA LYS A 180 3.27 -21.12 15.52
C LYS A 180 3.54 -19.73 16.09
N ASP A 181 3.41 -18.73 15.24
CA ASP A 181 3.68 -17.32 15.50
C ASP A 181 2.82 -16.44 14.56
N GLU A 182 2.91 -15.12 14.74
CA GLU A 182 2.37 -14.13 13.81
C GLU A 182 3.02 -14.24 12.42
#